data_AF-A0A919WJL5-F1
#
_entry.id   AF-A0A919WJL5-F1
#
_cell.length_a   1.000
_cell.length_b   1.000
_cell.length_c   1.000
_cell.angle_alpha   90.00
_cell.angle_beta   90.00
_cell.angle_gamma   90.00
#
_symmetry.space_group_name_H-M   'P 1'
#
loop_
_entity.id
_entity.type
_entity.pdbx_description
1 polymer ?
#
loop_
_entity_poly.entity_id
_entity_poly.type
_entity_poly.pdbx_seq_one_letter_code
_entity_poly.pdbx_strand_id
1 'polypeptide(L)'
;MLKQFTLLFLIPFFVNLAFGDVQQEEIFQNVQVEGELGEYRVKGKVSADAGKLFYTVEDGHYQYINEKVLPLAEKNSAMALFELEIKIAKEKLPKNATLILHLYEKDKQGRIIHSYPVVLEQI
;
A
#
# COMPACT_ATOMS: atom_id res chain seq x y z
N MET A 1 23.51 -4.02 -64.86
CA MET A 1 22.51 -3.05 -64.37
C MET A 1 21.96 -3.54 -63.05
N LEU A 2 21.66 -2.59 -62.17
CA LEU A 2 21.70 -2.65 -60.71
C LEU A 2 20.50 -3.42 -60.10
N LYS A 3 20.78 -4.35 -59.17
CA LYS A 3 19.79 -5.01 -58.30
C LYS A 3 19.25 -3.98 -57.29
N GLN A 4 17.94 -3.78 -57.24
CA GLN A 4 17.31 -2.97 -56.19
C GLN A 4 16.99 -3.84 -54.98
N PHE A 5 17.40 -3.32 -53.83
CA PHE A 5 17.47 -3.95 -52.52
C PHE A 5 16.23 -3.52 -51.73
N THR A 6 15.34 -4.45 -51.38
CA THR A 6 14.20 -4.17 -50.50
C THR A 6 14.72 -4.05 -49.07
N LEU A 7 14.78 -2.82 -48.55
CA LEU A 7 15.18 -2.53 -47.18
C LEU A 7 14.00 -2.81 -46.23
N LEU A 8 14.14 -3.83 -45.40
CA LEU A 8 13.24 -4.15 -44.29
C LEU A 8 13.48 -3.11 -43.16
N PHE A 9 12.51 -2.24 -42.90
CA PHE A 9 12.56 -1.35 -41.73
C PHE A 9 12.26 -2.17 -40.45
N LEU A 10 13.31 -2.69 -39.82
CA LEU A 10 13.29 -3.06 -38.41
C LEU A 10 13.28 -1.77 -37.60
N ILE A 11 12.11 -1.33 -37.13
CA ILE A 11 12.03 -0.30 -36.10
C ILE A 11 12.36 -1.00 -34.78
N PRO A 12 13.48 -0.71 -34.11
CA PRO A 12 13.67 -1.18 -32.75
C PRO A 12 12.67 -0.39 -31.88
N PHE A 13 11.68 -1.08 -31.36
CA PHE A 13 10.71 -0.55 -30.41
C PHE A 13 11.40 -0.34 -29.06
N PHE A 14 12.26 0.69 -28.96
CA PHE A 14 12.77 1.15 -27.67
C PHE A 14 11.66 1.92 -26.97
N VAL A 15 10.80 1.18 -26.26
CA VAL A 15 9.93 1.78 -25.25
C VAL A 15 10.83 2.08 -24.06
N ASN A 16 11.34 3.30 -24.00
CA ASN A 16 11.87 3.88 -22.77
C ASN A 16 10.66 4.24 -21.91
N LEU A 17 10.11 3.26 -21.18
CA LEU A 17 9.24 3.55 -20.04
C LEU A 17 10.17 4.08 -18.93
N ALA A 18 10.38 5.38 -18.93
CA ALA A 18 10.76 6.07 -17.72
C ALA A 18 9.56 5.98 -16.76
N PHE A 19 9.45 4.86 -16.04
CA PHE A 19 8.78 4.87 -14.75
C PHE A 19 9.62 5.82 -13.91
N GLY A 20 9.13 7.05 -13.74
CA GLY A 20 9.71 7.94 -12.76
C GLY A 20 9.61 7.22 -11.42
N ASP A 21 10.73 6.77 -10.89
CA ASP A 21 10.82 6.43 -9.47
C ASP A 21 10.53 7.73 -8.72
N VAL A 22 9.25 7.96 -8.42
CA VAL A 22 8.88 8.88 -7.37
C VAL A 22 9.54 8.30 -6.14
N GLN A 23 10.64 8.91 -5.70
CA GLN A 23 11.22 8.65 -4.39
C GLN A 23 10.16 9.08 -3.37
N GLN A 24 9.22 8.18 -3.10
CA GLN A 24 8.21 8.37 -2.09
C GLN A 24 8.95 8.36 -0.76
N GLU A 25 8.91 9.48 -0.04
CA GLU A 25 9.50 9.56 1.29
C GLU A 25 8.89 8.44 2.15
N GLU A 26 9.74 7.60 2.73
CA GLU A 26 9.30 6.49 3.57
C GLU A 26 8.86 7.04 4.93
N ILE A 27 7.58 7.45 5.01
CA ILE A 27 7.02 8.03 6.24
C ILE A 27 6.66 6.98 7.30
N PHE A 28 6.61 5.69 6.94
CA PHE A 28 6.27 4.58 7.83
C PHE A 28 7.53 3.88 8.32
N GLN A 29 7.61 3.58 9.61
CA GLN A 29 8.79 2.93 10.18
C GLN A 29 8.42 1.86 11.20
N ASN A 30 9.20 0.78 11.21
CA ASN A 30 9.09 -0.33 12.17
C ASN A 30 7.67 -0.90 12.24
N VAL A 31 7.01 -1.05 11.09
CA VAL A 31 5.68 -1.63 11.03
C VAL A 31 5.77 -3.14 11.29
N GLN A 32 5.05 -3.61 12.31
CA GLN A 32 5.02 -4.99 12.74
C GLN A 32 3.58 -5.48 12.79
N VAL A 33 3.39 -6.74 12.43
CA VAL A 33 2.10 -7.44 12.47
C VAL A 33 2.24 -8.64 13.40
N GLU A 34 1.24 -8.82 14.25
CA GLU A 34 1.07 -9.99 15.09
C GLU A 34 -0.36 -10.52 14.95
N GLY A 35 -0.55 -11.82 15.16
CA GLY A 35 -1.86 -12.47 15.10
C GLY A 35 -2.08 -13.24 13.80
N GLU A 36 -3.20 -13.96 13.75
CA GLU A 36 -3.58 -14.87 12.67
C GLU A 36 -5.10 -15.12 12.72
N LEU A 37 -5.65 -15.78 11.70
CA LEU A 37 -7.02 -16.28 11.69
C LEU A 37 -8.08 -15.19 11.95
N GLY A 38 -7.84 -13.99 11.42
CA GLY A 38 -8.78 -12.87 11.46
C GLY A 38 -8.63 -11.96 12.68
N GLU A 39 -7.68 -12.23 13.58
CA GLU A 39 -7.33 -11.34 14.68
C GLU A 39 -5.90 -10.84 14.51
N TYR A 40 -5.74 -9.54 14.18
CA TYR A 40 -4.43 -8.95 13.93
C TYR A 40 -4.20 -7.70 14.77
N ARG A 41 -2.95 -7.49 15.16
CA ARG A 41 -2.45 -6.28 15.80
C ARG A 41 -1.30 -5.72 14.98
N VAL A 42 -1.47 -4.50 14.48
CA VAL A 42 -0.45 -3.80 13.69
C VAL A 42 0.04 -2.57 14.43
N LYS A 43 1.35 -2.45 14.60
CA LYS A 43 1.99 -1.32 15.30
C LYS A 43 3.10 -0.73 14.45
N GLY A 44 3.35 0.55 14.60
CA GLY A 44 4.46 1.21 13.91
C GLY A 44 4.57 2.69 14.25
N LYS A 45 5.42 3.38 13.50
CA LYS A 45 5.61 4.83 13.54
C LYS A 45 5.27 5.44 12.19
N VAL A 46 4.75 6.66 12.20
CA VAL A 46 4.45 7.41 10.98
C VAL A 46 4.76 8.91 11.14
N SER A 47 5.35 9.52 10.12
CA SER A 47 5.51 10.98 9.99
C SER A 47 4.44 11.54 9.05
N ALA A 48 3.19 11.62 9.51
CA ALA A 48 2.07 12.14 8.71
C ALA A 48 1.77 13.60 9.08
N ASP A 49 1.83 14.50 8.09
CA ASP A 49 1.64 15.94 8.25
C ASP A 49 0.18 16.30 8.62
N ALA A 50 -0.79 15.52 8.12
CA ALA A 50 -2.21 15.79 8.32
C ALA A 50 -2.76 15.29 9.68
N GLY A 51 -1.94 14.60 10.48
CA GLY A 51 -2.34 14.03 11.77
C GLY A 51 -3.44 12.97 11.70
N LYS A 52 -3.72 12.43 10.51
CA LYS A 52 -4.67 11.35 10.25
C LYS A 52 -4.03 10.33 9.33
N LEU A 53 -4.09 9.08 9.75
CA LEU A 53 -3.77 7.94 8.92
C LEU A 53 -5.08 7.27 8.50
N PHE A 54 -5.12 6.68 7.32
CA PHE A 54 -6.28 5.97 6.81
C PHE A 54 -5.89 4.53 6.54
N TYR A 55 -6.89 3.64 6.57
CA TYR A 55 -6.64 2.24 6.24
C TYR A 55 -7.82 1.51 5.63
N THR A 56 -7.51 0.49 4.83
CA THR A 56 -8.45 -0.51 4.29
C THR A 56 -7.85 -1.91 4.47
N VAL A 57 -8.70 -2.94 4.42
CA VAL A 57 -8.25 -4.34 4.39
C VAL A 57 -8.93 -5.08 3.24
N GLU A 58 -8.15 -5.70 2.37
CA GLU A 58 -8.64 -6.45 1.20
C GLU A 58 -7.77 -7.67 0.87
N ASP A 59 -8.24 -8.52 -0.03
CA ASP A 59 -7.48 -9.67 -0.59
C ASP A 59 -7.28 -9.57 -2.12
N GLY A 60 -7.58 -8.41 -2.71
CA GLY A 60 -7.60 -8.17 -4.16
C GLY A 60 -8.92 -8.53 -4.86
N HIS A 61 -9.83 -9.24 -4.20
CA HIS A 61 -11.19 -9.53 -4.69
C HIS A 61 -12.27 -8.85 -3.86
N TYR A 62 -12.10 -8.82 -2.55
CA TYR A 62 -13.04 -8.30 -1.57
C TYR A 62 -12.35 -7.35 -0.61
N GLN A 63 -13.03 -6.25 -0.31
CA GLN A 63 -12.65 -5.35 0.76
C GLN A 63 -13.40 -5.72 2.04
N TYR A 64 -12.67 -6.24 3.02
CA TYR A 64 -13.19 -6.68 4.32
C TYR A 64 -13.43 -5.52 5.27
N ILE A 65 -12.58 -4.50 5.19
CA ILE A 65 -12.72 -3.27 5.95
C ILE A 65 -12.68 -2.09 4.98
N ASN A 66 -13.82 -1.41 4.89
CA ASN A 66 -13.94 -0.12 4.23
C ASN A 66 -13.02 0.92 4.86
N GLU A 67 -12.67 1.96 4.11
CA GLU A 67 -11.78 3.03 4.57
C GLU A 67 -12.18 3.53 5.96
N LYS A 68 -11.21 3.55 6.87
CA LYS A 68 -11.35 4.08 8.22
C LYS A 68 -10.19 5.00 8.56
N VAL A 69 -10.48 5.98 9.41
CA VAL A 69 -9.45 6.86 9.99
C VAL A 69 -8.84 6.15 11.20
N LEU A 70 -7.51 6.07 11.22
CA LEU A 70 -6.71 5.63 12.35
C LEU A 70 -6.18 6.87 13.09
N PRO A 71 -6.67 7.15 14.31
CA PRO A 71 -6.14 8.24 15.12
C PRO A 71 -4.68 7.96 15.50
N LEU A 72 -3.85 8.99 15.44
CA LEU A 72 -2.45 8.93 15.86
C LEU A 72 -2.34 9.38 17.32
N ALA A 73 -1.48 8.72 18.10
CA ALA A 73 -1.37 8.94 19.54
C ALA A 73 -0.76 10.29 19.91
N GLU A 74 -0.03 10.96 19.01
CA GLU A 74 0.71 12.20 19.32
C GLU A 74 0.79 13.16 18.12
N LYS A 75 0.64 14.48 18.38
CA LYS A 75 0.76 15.55 17.37
C LYS A 75 2.08 16.34 17.41
N ASN A 76 2.92 16.08 18.42
CA ASN A 76 4.08 16.92 18.74
C ASN A 76 5.44 16.29 18.43
N SER A 77 5.47 15.05 17.96
CA SER A 77 6.68 14.35 17.54
C SER A 77 6.74 14.34 16.02
N ALA A 78 7.94 14.47 15.44
CA ALA A 78 8.16 14.24 14.01
C ALA A 78 7.72 12.82 13.56
N MET A 79 7.60 11.88 14.50
CA MET A 79 7.08 10.53 14.28
C MET A 79 6.04 10.19 15.35
N ALA A 80 4.81 9.89 14.93
CA ALA A 80 3.73 9.46 15.80
C ALA A 80 3.65 7.93 15.83
N LEU A 81 3.39 7.36 17.01
CA LEU A 81 3.07 5.93 17.14
C LEU A 81 1.62 5.67 16.72
N PHE A 82 1.41 4.52 16.08
CA PHE A 82 0.08 3.99 15.82
C PHE A 82 -0.02 2.53 16.26
N GLU A 83 -1.22 2.15 16.68
CA GLU A 83 -1.61 0.78 16.99
C GLU A 83 -3.02 0.55 16.45
N LEU A 84 -3.20 -0.53 15.70
CA LEU A 84 -4.44 -0.90 15.04
C LEU A 84 -4.78 -2.36 15.34
N GLU A 85 -5.95 -2.59 15.91
CA GLU A 85 -6.55 -3.91 16.04
C GLU A 85 -7.52 -4.17 14.89
N ILE A 86 -7.38 -5.31 14.23
CA ILE A 86 -8.21 -5.76 13.12
C ILE A 86 -8.89 -7.06 13.53
N LYS A 87 -10.21 -7.10 13.34
CA LYS A 87 -11.03 -8.28 13.60
C LYS A 87 -11.90 -8.58 12.38
N ILE A 88 -11.69 -9.74 11.78
CA ILE A 88 -12.48 -10.29 10.67
C ILE A 88 -12.93 -11.67 11.10
N ALA A 89 -14.24 -11.94 11.01
CA ALA A 89 -14.77 -13.24 11.39
C ALA A 89 -14.14 -14.35 10.53
N LYS A 90 -13.67 -15.42 11.16
CA LYS A 90 -12.89 -16.49 10.50
C LYS A 90 -13.61 -17.10 9.30
N GLU A 91 -14.93 -17.24 9.36
CA GLU A 91 -15.77 -17.75 8.28
C GLU A 91 -15.85 -16.83 7.05
N LYS A 92 -15.42 -15.57 7.19
CA LYS A 92 -15.34 -14.60 6.08
C LYS A 92 -13.95 -14.53 5.47
N LEU A 93 -12.93 -15.09 6.11
CA LEU A 93 -11.57 -15.03 5.58
C LEU A 93 -11.48 -15.72 4.21
N PRO A 94 -10.59 -15.24 3.33
CA PRO A 94 -10.34 -15.91 2.08
C PRO A 94 -9.73 -17.29 2.33
N LYS A 95 -9.89 -18.21 1.37
CA LYS A 95 -9.37 -19.59 1.51
C LYS A 95 -7.98 -19.81 0.95
N ASN A 96 -7.56 -18.98 -0.01
CA ASN A 96 -6.28 -19.08 -0.72
C ASN A 96 -5.91 -17.68 -1.22
N ALA A 97 -5.63 -16.76 -0.30
CA ALA A 97 -5.32 -15.39 -0.65
C ALA A 97 -4.44 -14.72 0.40
N THR A 98 -3.86 -13.59 0.01
CA THR A 98 -3.12 -12.73 0.93
C THR A 98 -4.05 -11.64 1.41
N LEU A 99 -4.24 -11.55 2.72
CA LEU A 99 -4.95 -10.43 3.33
C LEU A 99 -3.98 -9.26 3.50
N ILE A 100 -4.30 -8.13 2.89
CA ILE A 100 -3.45 -6.94 2.85
C ILE A 100 -4.16 -5.80 3.56
N LEU A 101 -3.47 -5.20 4.53
CA LEU A 101 -3.80 -3.91 5.10
C LEU A 101 -3.11 -2.82 4.26
N HIS A 102 -3.87 -1.87 3.74
CA HIS A 102 -3.30 -0.68 3.13
C HIS A 102 -3.33 0.46 4.14
N LEU A 103 -2.17 0.93 4.58
CA LEU A 103 -2.03 2.17 5.35
C LEU A 103 -1.72 3.31 4.40
N TYR A 104 -2.38 4.46 4.54
CA TYR A 104 -2.10 5.59 3.66
C TYR A 104 -2.45 6.95 4.27
N GLU A 105 -1.73 7.97 3.81
CA GLU A 105 -2.02 9.38 4.08
C GLU A 105 -2.72 10.02 2.88
N LYS A 106 -3.64 10.95 3.17
CA LYS A 106 -4.30 11.77 2.17
C LYS A 106 -3.94 13.24 2.33
N ASP A 107 -3.79 13.94 1.21
CA ASP A 107 -3.67 15.39 1.20
C ASP A 107 -5.02 16.09 1.46
N LYS A 108 -5.01 17.43 1.44
CA LYS A 108 -6.21 18.26 1.65
C LYS A 108 -7.28 18.10 0.57
N GLN A 109 -6.93 17.57 -0.60
CA GLN A 109 -7.84 17.26 -1.70
C GLN A 109 -8.35 15.80 -1.63
N GLY A 110 -7.93 15.02 -0.63
CA GLY A 110 -8.33 13.63 -0.45
C GLY A 110 -7.55 12.64 -1.31
N ARG A 111 -6.48 13.07 -1.98
CA ARG A 111 -5.63 12.20 -2.80
C ARG A 111 -4.67 11.44 -1.91
N ILE A 112 -4.47 10.15 -2.18
CA ILE A 112 -3.46 9.36 -1.49
C ILE A 112 -2.08 9.85 -1.92
N ILE A 113 -1.29 10.31 -0.95
CA ILE A 113 0.07 10.85 -1.17
C ILE A 113 1.17 9.95 -0.63
N HIS A 114 0.86 9.11 0.37
CA HIS A 114 1.72 8.07 0.87
C HIS A 114 0.91 6.80 1.07
N SER A 115 1.44 5.66 0.68
CA SER A 115 0.82 4.34 0.83
C SER A 115 1.86 3.32 1.30
N TYR A 116 1.43 2.41 2.16
CA TYR A 116 2.24 1.35 2.75
C TYR A 116 1.39 0.08 2.91
N PRO A 117 1.48 -0.87 1.96
CA PRO A 117 0.80 -2.15 2.07
C PRO A 117 1.50 -3.05 3.10
N VAL A 118 0.70 -3.75 3.89
CA VAL A 118 1.16 -4.64 4.95
C VAL A 118 0.43 -5.98 4.79
N VAL A 119 1.19 -7.05 4.64
CA VAL A 119 0.61 -8.40 4.66
C VAL A 119 0.18 -8.72 6.08
N LEU A 120 -1.11 -8.97 6.29
CA LEU A 120 -1.65 -9.42 7.56
C LEU A 120 -1.48 -10.94 7.73
N GLU A 121 -1.85 -11.68 6.69
CA GLU A 121 -1.79 -13.14 6.67
C GLU A 121 -1.79 -13.63 5.22
N GLN A 122 -1.11 -14.75 4.98
CA GLN A 122 -1.27 -15.53 3.76
C GLN A 122 -1.98 -16.83 4.13
N ILE A 123 -3.18 -17.03 3.59
CA ILE A 123 -4.04 -18.19 3.87
C ILE A 123 -3.91 -19.19 2.72
#